data_AF-A0A2U9SEK7-F1
#
_entry.id   AF-A0A2U9SEK7-F1
#
_cell.length_a   1.000
_cell.length_b   1.000
_cell.length_c   1.000
_cell.angle_alpha   90.00
_cell.angle_beta   90.00
_cell.angle_gamma   90.00
#
_symmetry.space_group_name_H-M   'P 1'
#
loop_
_entity.id
_entity.type
_entity.pdbx_description
1 polymer ?
#
loop_
_entity_poly.entity_id
_entity_poly.type
_entity_poly.pdbx_seq_one_letter_code
_entity_poly.pdbx_strand_id
1 'polypeptide(L)'
;MRIRPALLLAASLLLHIPETAAMSPLPFFQHVERVGLLCAVDADGGSVPDLGDEALCGRAAAVLSGLLPSGPTIAALPLNDARIADPGTLLLLVHATLRPEGGKRLLALAATLQRSGSAGGAPFFMMPPQALALTGRLDESLLDSTLRRLLDPLAKALRATP
;
A
#
# COMPACT_ATOMS: atom_id res chain seq x y z
N MET A 1 21.09 -63.19 30.13
CA MET A 1 20.07 -62.15 30.41
C MET A 1 20.69 -60.80 30.08
N ARG A 2 20.41 -60.30 28.87
CA ARG A 2 19.62 -59.09 28.56
C ARG A 2 20.40 -57.76 28.67
N ILE A 3 21.06 -57.44 27.57
CA ILE A 3 21.48 -56.08 27.14
C ILE A 3 20.21 -55.30 26.76
N ARG A 4 20.07 -54.07 27.25
CA ARG A 4 19.04 -53.12 26.80
C ARG A 4 19.70 -51.82 26.32
N PRO A 5 19.67 -51.50 25.02
CA PRO A 5 19.97 -50.16 24.53
C PRO A 5 18.69 -49.32 24.59
N ALA A 6 18.68 -48.28 25.41
CA ALA A 6 17.59 -47.31 25.43
C ALA A 6 17.81 -46.29 24.30
N LEU A 7 17.11 -46.55 23.20
CA LEU A 7 16.46 -45.59 22.31
C LEU A 7 17.12 -44.21 22.14
N LEU A 8 17.94 -44.12 21.10
CA LEU A 8 17.95 -43.00 20.15
C LEU A 8 16.52 -42.82 19.59
N LEU A 9 15.80 -41.75 19.94
CA LEU A 9 14.79 -41.10 19.08
C LEU A 9 14.31 -39.78 19.72
N ALA A 10 15.13 -38.73 19.60
CA ALA A 10 14.71 -37.37 19.98
C ALA A 10 15.29 -36.36 18.97
N ALA A 11 14.90 -36.48 17.70
CA ALA A 11 15.41 -35.58 16.66
C ALA A 11 14.44 -35.34 15.47
N SER A 12 13.12 -35.41 15.65
CA SER A 12 12.20 -35.24 14.50
C SER A 12 10.92 -34.43 14.76
N LEU A 13 10.91 -33.48 15.71
CA LEU A 13 9.73 -32.62 15.94
C LEU A 13 9.98 -31.12 15.86
N LEU A 14 11.15 -30.67 15.42
CA LEU A 14 11.41 -29.25 15.16
C LEU A 14 11.38 -29.02 13.65
N LEU A 15 10.55 -28.07 13.21
CA LEU A 15 10.20 -27.68 11.83
C LEU A 15 8.85 -28.17 11.30
N HIS A 16 7.81 -28.22 12.14
CA HIS A 16 6.51 -27.72 11.67
C HIS A 16 6.53 -26.20 11.91
N ILE A 17 6.62 -25.41 10.83
CA ILE A 17 6.25 -24.00 10.85
C ILE A 17 4.79 -23.95 10.38
N PRO A 18 3.79 -23.93 11.27
CA PRO A 18 2.45 -23.56 10.85
C PRO A 18 2.34 -22.04 11.04
N GLU A 19 2.89 -21.26 10.11
CA GLU A 19 2.59 -19.82 10.09
C GLU A 19 2.17 -19.35 8.71
N THR A 20 1.21 -20.08 8.13
CA THR A 20 0.03 -19.38 7.61
C THR A 20 -0.92 -19.18 8.77
N ALA A 21 -0.57 -18.27 9.70
CA ALA A 21 -1.57 -17.65 10.53
C ALA A 21 -2.51 -16.94 9.56
N ALA A 22 -3.61 -17.60 9.22
CA ALA A 22 -4.76 -16.95 8.60
C ALA A 22 -5.25 -15.94 9.63
N MET A 23 -4.61 -14.77 9.68
CA MET A 23 -5.12 -13.64 10.41
C MET A 23 -6.51 -13.40 9.85
N SER A 24 -7.53 -13.50 10.70
CA SER A 24 -8.90 -13.21 10.32
C SER A 24 -8.92 -11.91 9.51
N PRO A 25 -9.58 -11.88 8.34
CA PRO A 25 -9.60 -10.69 7.51
C PRO A 25 -10.04 -9.50 8.35
N LEU A 26 -9.17 -8.50 8.47
CA LEU A 26 -9.44 -7.33 9.30
C LEU A 26 -10.78 -6.74 8.86
N PRO A 27 -11.73 -6.46 9.77
CA PRO A 27 -13.05 -5.94 9.42
C PRO A 27 -12.99 -4.72 8.48
N PHE A 28 -11.92 -3.93 8.60
CA PHE A 28 -11.62 -2.80 7.75
C PHE A 28 -11.54 -3.11 6.24
N PHE A 29 -11.12 -4.33 5.85
CA PHE A 29 -10.99 -4.75 4.45
C PHE A 29 -12.14 -5.62 3.94
N GLN A 30 -13.09 -6.03 4.79
CA GLN A 30 -14.21 -6.88 4.38
C GLN A 30 -15.22 -6.11 3.52
N HIS A 31 -15.78 -6.72 2.48
CA HIS A 31 -16.77 -6.09 1.60
C HIS A 31 -16.25 -4.84 0.86
N VAL A 32 -14.96 -4.82 0.50
CA VAL A 32 -14.41 -3.77 -0.36
C VAL A 32 -14.69 -4.12 -1.81
N GLU A 33 -15.59 -3.38 -2.44
CA GLU A 33 -15.93 -3.57 -3.86
C GLU A 33 -14.97 -2.82 -4.78
N ARG A 34 -14.45 -1.69 -4.28
CA ARG A 34 -13.61 -0.78 -5.06
C ARG A 34 -12.59 -0.05 -4.19
N VAL A 35 -11.49 0.34 -4.82
CA VAL A 35 -10.48 1.23 -4.25
C VAL A 35 -10.52 2.57 -4.99
N GLY A 36 -10.85 3.62 -4.27
CA GLY A 36 -10.86 5.00 -4.76
C GLY A 36 -9.57 5.71 -4.41
N LEU A 37 -8.85 6.24 -5.40
CA LEU A 37 -7.63 7.01 -5.19
C LEU A 37 -7.93 8.51 -5.14
N LEU A 38 -7.40 9.17 -4.12
CA LEU A 38 -7.36 10.63 -4.00
C LEU A 38 -5.90 11.04 -3.88
N CYS A 39 -5.42 11.92 -4.76
CA CYS A 39 -4.02 12.28 -4.79
C CYS A 39 -3.83 13.78 -4.68
N ALA A 40 -2.80 14.19 -3.96
CA ALA A 40 -2.42 15.58 -3.85
C ALA A 40 -0.89 15.71 -3.88
N VAL A 41 -0.41 16.60 -4.74
CA VAL A 41 0.98 17.00 -4.86
C VAL A 41 1.12 18.40 -4.29
N ASP A 42 1.81 18.50 -3.16
CA ASP A 42 2.23 19.77 -2.60
C ASP A 42 3.66 20.06 -3.04
N ALA A 43 3.87 21.13 -3.80
CA ALA A 43 5.19 21.54 -4.27
C ALA A 43 5.49 23.01 -3.94
N ASP A 44 6.61 23.27 -3.27
CA ASP A 44 7.11 24.63 -3.09
C ASP A 44 7.77 25.12 -4.39
N GLY A 45 7.34 26.29 -4.89
CA GLY A 45 7.95 26.96 -6.06
C GLY A 45 7.11 27.05 -7.34
N GLY A 46 5.79 26.82 -7.26
CA GLY A 46 4.90 26.81 -8.44
C GLY A 46 4.86 25.43 -9.12
N SER A 47 4.06 25.29 -10.19
CA SER A 47 3.82 24.02 -10.87
C SER A 47 5.15 23.36 -11.25
N VAL A 48 5.50 22.28 -10.56
CA VAL A 48 6.64 21.46 -10.97
C VAL A 48 6.15 20.67 -12.18
N PRO A 49 6.73 20.85 -13.37
CA PRO A 49 6.20 20.20 -14.59
C PRO A 49 6.31 18.67 -14.57
N ASP A 50 7.00 18.09 -13.59
CA ASP A 50 7.35 16.68 -13.57
C ASP A 50 6.31 15.79 -12.86
N LEU A 51 5.42 16.33 -12.00
CA LEU A 51 4.42 15.53 -11.28
C LEU A 51 3.23 16.40 -10.81
N GLY A 52 2.03 16.10 -11.30
CA GLY A 52 0.76 16.68 -10.83
C GLY A 52 -0.18 15.64 -10.25
N ASP A 53 -1.27 16.08 -9.63
CA ASP A 53 -2.25 15.23 -8.92
C ASP A 53 -2.78 14.09 -9.79
N GLU A 54 -3.25 14.41 -11.01
CA GLU A 54 -3.77 13.42 -11.96
C GLU A 54 -2.70 12.41 -12.39
N ALA A 55 -1.46 12.87 -12.62
CA ALA A 55 -0.35 12.01 -13.00
C ALA A 55 0.04 11.05 -11.85
N LEU A 56 0.07 11.54 -10.61
CA LEU A 56 0.29 10.73 -9.42
C LEU A 56 -0.82 9.69 -9.25
N CYS A 57 -2.07 10.10 -9.41
CA CYS A 57 -3.22 9.20 -9.30
C CYS A 57 -3.26 8.14 -10.38
N GLY A 58 -3.00 8.50 -11.64
CA GLY A 58 -2.89 7.55 -12.74
C GLY A 58 -1.81 6.50 -12.49
N ARG A 59 -0.62 6.92 -12.03
CA ARG A 59 0.48 6.01 -11.70
C ARG A 59 0.16 5.10 -10.53
N ALA A 60 -0.34 5.67 -9.43
CA ALA A 60 -0.70 4.88 -8.25
C ALA A 60 -1.80 3.85 -8.57
N ALA A 61 -2.80 4.24 -9.38
CA ALA A 61 -3.84 3.34 -9.85
C ALA A 61 -3.27 2.22 -10.73
N ALA A 62 -2.39 2.55 -11.70
CA ALA A 62 -1.76 1.56 -12.57
C ALA A 62 -0.89 0.56 -11.77
N VAL A 63 -0.10 1.05 -10.82
CA VAL A 63 0.72 0.22 -9.93
C VAL A 63 -0.16 -0.72 -9.10
N LEU A 64 -1.22 -0.19 -8.47
CA LEU A 64 -2.11 -0.99 -7.64
C LEU A 64 -2.89 -2.02 -8.46
N SER A 65 -3.37 -1.66 -9.65
CA SER A 65 -4.03 -2.58 -10.58
C SER A 65 -3.10 -3.71 -11.01
N GLY A 66 -1.82 -3.40 -11.28
CA GLY A 66 -0.81 -4.41 -11.56
C GLY A 66 -0.50 -5.33 -10.36
N LEU A 67 -0.73 -4.86 -9.13
CA LEU A 67 -0.63 -5.68 -7.91
C LEU A 67 -1.89 -6.50 -7.64
N LEU A 68 -3.04 -6.12 -8.21
CA LEU A 68 -4.36 -6.71 -7.94
C LEU A 68 -5.10 -7.05 -9.25
N PRO A 69 -4.57 -7.95 -10.09
CA PRO A 69 -5.16 -8.23 -11.41
C PRO A 69 -6.59 -8.83 -11.35
N SER A 70 -6.95 -9.48 -10.24
CA SER A 70 -8.29 -10.04 -9.98
C SER A 70 -8.95 -9.42 -8.75
N GLY A 71 -8.57 -8.19 -8.40
CA GLY A 71 -9.02 -7.51 -7.18
C GLY A 71 -10.21 -6.57 -7.39
N PRO A 72 -10.53 -5.74 -6.37
CA PRO A 72 -11.55 -4.71 -6.47
C PRO A 72 -11.26 -3.71 -7.61
N THR A 73 -12.30 -3.02 -8.08
CA THR A 73 -12.11 -2.00 -9.12
C THR A 73 -11.27 -0.83 -8.58
N ILE A 74 -10.24 -0.41 -9.31
CA ILE A 74 -9.32 0.66 -8.89
C ILE A 74 -9.52 1.87 -9.80
N ALA A 75 -9.80 3.04 -9.21
CA ALA A 75 -9.98 4.27 -9.98
C ALA A 75 -9.55 5.50 -9.19
N ALA A 76 -8.99 6.49 -9.89
CA ALA A 76 -8.88 7.85 -9.37
C ALA A 76 -10.28 8.46 -9.26
N LEU A 77 -10.58 9.07 -8.12
CA LEU A 77 -11.87 9.71 -7.86
C LEU A 77 -11.70 11.24 -7.95
N PRO A 78 -12.62 11.94 -8.63
CA PRO A 78 -12.66 13.39 -8.56
C PRO A 78 -13.07 13.85 -7.16
N LEU A 79 -12.78 15.11 -6.85
CA LEU A 79 -13.25 15.74 -5.62
C LEU A 79 -14.79 15.68 -5.56
N ASN A 80 -15.33 15.39 -4.37
CA ASN A 80 -16.77 15.27 -4.10
C ASN A 80 -17.50 14.16 -4.87
N ASP A 81 -16.78 13.15 -5.37
CA ASP A 81 -17.42 11.96 -5.94
C ASP A 81 -18.28 11.26 -4.87
N ALA A 82 -19.53 10.91 -5.21
CA ALA A 82 -20.46 10.25 -4.29
C ALA A 82 -19.91 8.93 -3.72
N ARG A 83 -19.05 8.23 -4.48
CA ARG A 83 -18.40 6.98 -4.06
C ARG A 83 -17.46 7.16 -2.88
N ILE A 84 -17.02 8.38 -2.57
CA ILE A 84 -16.17 8.67 -1.40
C ILE A 84 -16.88 8.34 -0.09
N ALA A 85 -18.20 8.54 -0.02
CA ALA A 85 -18.99 8.24 1.16
C ALA A 85 -19.51 6.80 1.20
N ASP A 86 -19.31 6.02 0.13
CA ASP A 86 -19.82 4.65 0.01
C ASP A 86 -19.01 3.67 0.89
N PRO A 87 -19.64 2.92 1.81
CA PRO A 87 -18.95 1.93 2.64
C PRO A 87 -18.26 0.80 1.86
N GLY A 88 -18.67 0.52 0.61
CA GLY A 88 -18.02 -0.42 -0.29
C GLY A 88 -16.74 0.14 -0.95
N THR A 89 -16.45 1.44 -0.77
CA THR A 89 -15.24 2.09 -1.28
C THR A 89 -14.17 2.17 -0.20
N LEU A 90 -13.04 1.54 -0.46
CA LEU A 90 -11.80 1.81 0.29
C LEU A 90 -11.09 3.01 -0.33
N LEU A 91 -10.92 4.08 0.43
CA LEU A 91 -10.18 5.26 -0.04
C LEU A 91 -8.70 5.11 0.25
N LEU A 92 -7.89 5.33 -0.78
CA LEU A 92 -6.44 5.42 -0.72
C LEU A 92 -6.02 6.85 -1.02
N LEU A 93 -5.56 7.57 -0.01
CA LEU A 93 -5.09 8.94 -0.14
C LEU A 93 -3.58 8.92 -0.35
N VAL A 94 -3.10 9.34 -1.51
CA VAL A 94 -1.68 9.38 -1.86
C VAL A 94 -1.22 10.84 -1.87
N HIS A 95 -0.37 11.20 -0.91
CA HIS A 95 0.20 12.54 -0.80
C HIS A 95 1.64 12.53 -1.25
N ALA A 96 2.00 13.45 -2.14
CA ALA A 96 3.36 13.76 -2.51
C ALA A 96 3.71 15.16 -2.00
N THR A 97 4.89 15.31 -1.41
CA THR A 97 5.48 16.61 -1.11
C THR A 97 6.78 16.72 -1.88
N LEU A 98 6.95 17.81 -2.62
CA LEU A 98 8.20 18.13 -3.31
C LEU A 98 8.78 19.42 -2.74
N ARG A 99 10.00 19.33 -2.24
CA ARG A 99 10.73 20.46 -1.65
C ARG A 99 12.14 20.59 -2.21
N PRO A 100 12.67 21.81 -2.38
CA PRO A 100 14.09 21.98 -2.68
C PRO A 100 14.95 21.61 -1.47
N GLU A 101 16.07 20.93 -1.69
CA GLU A 101 16.98 20.42 -0.64
C GLU A 101 18.43 20.54 -1.12
N GLY A 102 19.15 21.60 -0.73
CA GLY A 102 20.61 21.71 -0.95
C GLY A 102 21.08 21.47 -2.39
N GLY A 103 20.40 22.04 -3.39
CA GLY A 103 20.70 21.85 -4.82
C GLY A 103 20.09 20.59 -5.45
N LYS A 104 19.29 19.84 -4.67
CA LYS A 104 18.47 18.71 -5.10
C LYS A 104 16.99 19.01 -4.84
N ARG A 105 16.12 18.05 -5.16
CA ARG A 105 14.72 18.04 -4.73
C ARG A 105 14.45 16.80 -3.88
N LEU A 106 13.70 16.96 -2.81
CA LEU A 106 13.21 15.86 -1.98
C LEU A 106 11.75 15.60 -2.34
N LEU A 107 11.46 14.41 -2.85
CA LEU A 107 10.10 13.91 -3.04
C LEU A 107 9.77 12.97 -1.88
N ALA A 108 8.83 13.35 -1.02
CA ALA A 108 8.28 12.45 0.00
C ALA A 108 6.86 12.02 -0.38
N LEU A 109 6.61 10.71 -0.30
CA LEU A 109 5.36 10.05 -0.64
C LEU A 109 4.78 9.37 0.59
N ALA A 110 3.52 9.62 0.87
CA ALA A 110 2.77 8.93 1.90
C ALA A 110 1.47 8.41 1.31
N ALA A 111 1.00 7.28 1.84
CA ALA A 111 -0.32 6.76 1.52
C ALA A 111 -1.06 6.50 2.83
N THR A 112 -2.33 6.87 2.88
CA THR A 112 -3.21 6.59 4.02
C THR A 112 -4.51 5.96 3.53
N LEU A 113 -5.14 5.16 4.38
CA LEU A 113 -6.43 4.55 4.08
C LEU A 113 -7.54 5.22 4.86
N GLN A 114 -8.69 5.36 4.23
CA GLN A 114 -9.93 5.80 4.86
C GLN A 114 -11.08 4.95 4.35
N ARG A 115 -12.10 4.76 5.18
CA ARG A 115 -13.31 4.03 4.79
C ARG A 115 -14.49 4.53 5.61
N SER A 116 -15.57 4.92 4.94
CA SER A 116 -16.81 5.29 5.62
C SER A 116 -17.47 4.06 6.24
N GLY A 117 -18.15 4.25 7.37
CA GLY A 117 -18.94 3.19 8.01
C GLY A 117 -18.12 2.01 8.56
N SER A 118 -16.78 2.10 8.60
CA SER A 118 -15.96 1.02 9.16
C SER A 118 -15.99 1.04 10.69
N ALA A 119 -16.26 -0.12 11.30
CA ALA A 119 -16.10 -0.33 12.73
C ALA A 119 -14.60 -0.53 13.06
N GLY A 120 -13.85 0.58 13.11
CA GLY A 120 -12.42 0.59 13.38
C GLY A 120 -11.68 1.61 12.51
N GLY A 121 -10.60 2.18 13.06
CA GLY A 121 -9.70 3.04 12.27
C GLY A 121 -8.94 2.23 11.22
N ALA A 122 -8.39 2.92 10.23
CA ALA A 122 -7.48 2.30 9.27
C ALA A 122 -6.32 1.60 10.01
N PRO A 123 -5.93 0.39 9.59
CA PRO A 123 -4.85 -0.32 10.24
C PRO A 123 -3.54 0.46 10.11
N PHE A 124 -2.76 0.52 11.18
CA PHE A 124 -1.44 1.18 11.24
C PHE A 124 -0.39 0.54 10.30
N PHE A 125 -0.67 -0.61 9.69
CA PHE A 125 0.25 -1.38 8.85
C PHE A 125 0.45 -0.82 7.43
N MET A 126 0.21 0.47 7.20
CA MET A 126 0.67 1.10 5.98
C MET A 126 2.19 1.30 6.05
N MET A 127 2.86 1.17 4.91
CA MET A 127 4.29 1.49 4.86
C MET A 127 4.54 2.92 5.35
N PRO A 128 5.64 3.15 6.09
CA PRO A 128 6.04 4.50 6.44
C PRO A 128 6.24 5.35 5.17
N PRO A 129 6.10 6.68 5.26
CA PRO A 129 6.39 7.57 4.15
C PRO A 129 7.74 7.26 3.51
N GLN A 130 7.79 7.28 2.18
CA GLN A 130 8.99 7.05 1.40
C GLN A 130 9.56 8.39 0.97
N ALA A 131 10.87 8.58 1.06
CA ALA A 131 11.54 9.79 0.61
C ALA A 131 12.57 9.46 -0.48
N LEU A 132 12.61 10.29 -1.53
CA LEU A 132 13.48 10.17 -2.69
C LEU A 132 14.24 11.48 -2.91
N ALA A 133 15.56 11.40 -2.92
CA ALA A 133 16.40 12.52 -3.34
C ALA A 133 16.51 12.50 -4.87
N LEU A 134 16.06 13.57 -5.53
CA LEU A 134 16.04 13.71 -6.98
C LEU A 134 17.13 14.68 -7.43
N THR A 135 17.93 14.25 -8.41
CA THR A 135 18.90 15.08 -9.13
C THR A 135 18.43 15.28 -10.56
N GLY A 136 17.94 16.47 -10.89
CA GLY A 136 17.29 16.70 -12.19
C GLY A 136 15.85 16.20 -12.21
N ARG A 137 15.35 15.77 -13.39
CA ARG A 137 13.95 15.35 -13.61
C ARG A 137 13.56 14.13 -12.77
N LEU A 138 12.25 13.99 -12.52
CA LEU A 138 11.71 12.81 -11.84
C LEU A 138 11.93 11.56 -12.70
N ASP A 139 12.57 10.54 -12.13
CA ASP A 139 12.67 9.21 -12.73
C ASP A 139 11.35 8.45 -12.47
N GLU A 140 10.63 8.18 -13.55
CA GLU A 140 9.34 7.50 -13.52
C GLU A 140 9.45 6.07 -12.98
N SER A 141 10.53 5.35 -13.32
CA SER A 141 10.75 3.98 -12.86
C SER A 141 11.02 3.95 -11.36
N LEU A 142 11.74 4.94 -10.85
CA LEU A 142 11.98 5.12 -9.42
C LEU A 142 10.68 5.43 -8.68
N LEU A 143 9.84 6.33 -9.23
CA LEU A 143 8.53 6.62 -8.67
C LEU A 143 7.66 5.35 -8.64
N ASP A 144 7.55 4.62 -9.74
CA ASP A 144 6.72 3.41 -9.84
C ASP A 144 7.19 2.32 -8.86
N SER A 145 8.51 2.14 -8.71
CA SER A 145 9.08 1.20 -7.73
C SER A 145 8.77 1.61 -6.27
N THR A 146 8.75 2.92 -6.00
CA THR A 146 8.46 3.47 -4.68
C THR A 146 6.98 3.36 -4.35
N LEU A 147 6.10 3.68 -5.31
CA LEU A 147 4.66 3.44 -5.22
C LEU A 147 4.37 1.95 -5.00
N ARG A 148 5.03 1.06 -5.75
CA ARG A 148 4.88 -0.39 -5.57
C ARG A 148 5.23 -0.81 -4.14
N ARG A 149 6.34 -0.32 -3.60
CA ARG A 149 6.74 -0.61 -2.21
C ARG A 149 5.72 -0.10 -1.21
N LEU A 150 5.24 1.14 -1.40
CA LEU A 150 4.25 1.79 -0.54
C LEU A 150 2.91 1.05 -0.54
N LEU A 151 2.49 0.52 -1.69
CA LEU A 151 1.17 -0.07 -1.91
C LEU A 151 1.12 -1.61 -1.80
N ASP A 152 2.26 -2.30 -1.79
CA ASP A 152 2.30 -3.76 -1.70
C ASP A 152 1.62 -4.32 -0.44
N PRO A 153 1.76 -3.73 0.76
CA PRO A 153 1.03 -4.24 1.94
C PRO A 153 -0.49 -4.11 1.83
N LEU A 154 -0.99 -3.03 1.21
CA LEU A 154 -2.41 -2.88 0.91
C LEU A 154 -2.87 -3.99 -0.04
N ALA A 155 -2.12 -4.23 -1.12
CA ALA A 155 -2.45 -5.30 -2.05
C ALA A 155 -2.48 -6.68 -1.37
N LYS A 156 -1.52 -6.96 -0.48
CA LYS A 156 -1.50 -8.18 0.33
C LYS A 156 -2.74 -8.29 1.23
N ALA A 157 -3.12 -7.20 1.89
CA ALA A 157 -4.29 -7.18 2.77
C ALA A 157 -5.61 -7.42 2.01
N LEU A 158 -5.76 -6.82 0.83
CA LEU A 158 -6.93 -7.02 -0.03
C LEU A 158 -6.99 -8.43 -0.62
N ARG A 159 -5.86 -9.05 -0.98
CA ARG A 159 -5.85 -10.47 -1.42
C ARG A 159 -6.23 -11.44 -0.30
N ALA A 160 -5.89 -11.11 0.94
CA ALA A 160 -6.22 -11.93 2.11
C ALA A 160 -7.69 -11.77 2.57
N THR A 161 -8.39 -10.76 2.04
CA THR A 161 -9.76 -10.41 2.43
C THR A 161 -10.63 -10.28 1.18
N PRO A 162 -11.09 -11.39 0.60
CA PRO A 162 -11.96 -11.38 -0.57
C PRO A 162 -13.34 -10.79 -0.27
#